data_AF-A0A820PMT9-F1
#
_entry.id   AF-A0A820PMT9-F1
#
_cell.length_a   1.000
_cell.length_b   1.000
_cell.length_c   1.000
_cell.angle_alpha   90.00
_cell.angle_beta   90.00
_cell.angle_gamma   90.00
#
_symmetry.space_group_name_H-M   'P 1'
#
loop_
_entity.id
_entity.type
_entity.pdbx_description
1 polymer ?
#
loop_
_entity_poly.entity_id
_entity_poly.type
_entity_poly.pdbx_seq_one_letter_code
_entity_poly.pdbx_strand_id
1 'polypeptide(L)'
;LIGENPVGTPNNLMPYVAQVAVGRLPHVNVTGTDYDTPDGTGVRDYIHVVDLAKGHIAAMKKFKDNCGLQIYNLGTGKGYSVLEMIKALEKASGKTIAYKNCPRS
;
A
#
# COMPACT_ATOMS: atom_id res chain seq x y z
N LEU A 1 -5.69 15.49 7.85
CA LEU A 1 -5.25 14.18 7.33
C LEU A 1 -5.76 14.07 5.89
N ILE A 2 -4.87 13.88 4.91
CA ILE A 2 -5.27 13.53 3.53
C ILE A 2 -5.23 12.00 3.49
N GLY A 3 -6.40 11.37 3.36
CA GLY A 3 -6.55 9.93 3.23
C GLY A 3 -7.59 9.60 2.17
N GLU A 4 -7.40 8.50 1.43
CA GLU A 4 -8.39 8.02 0.46
C GLU A 4 -9.70 7.66 1.15
N ASN A 5 -10.83 8.08 0.57
CA ASN A 5 -12.17 7.69 1.01
C ASN A 5 -12.92 6.94 -0.11
N PRO A 6 -12.58 5.68 -0.38
CA PRO A 6 -13.25 4.89 -1.42
C PRO A 6 -14.70 4.58 -1.03
N VAL A 7 -15.61 4.69 -1.99
CA VAL A 7 -17.03 4.26 -1.87
C VAL A 7 -17.11 2.78 -2.21
N GLY A 8 -17.54 1.94 -1.25
CA GLY A 8 -17.63 0.48 -1.39
C GLY A 8 -16.43 -0.28 -0.79
N THR A 9 -16.36 -1.59 -1.05
CA THR A 9 -15.23 -2.42 -0.59
C THR A 9 -13.94 -1.98 -1.31
N PRO A 10 -12.88 -1.59 -0.59
CA PRO A 10 -11.66 -1.12 -1.24
C PRO A 10 -10.97 -2.23 -2.04
N ASN A 11 -10.56 -1.91 -3.27
CA ASN A 11 -9.77 -2.82 -4.10
C ASN A 11 -8.27 -2.81 -3.74
N ASN A 12 -7.80 -1.76 -3.07
CA ASN A 12 -6.41 -1.58 -2.67
C ASN A 12 -6.18 -2.01 -1.22
N LEU A 13 -5.00 -2.58 -0.94
CA LEU A 13 -4.68 -3.14 0.38
C LEU A 13 -4.79 -2.11 1.51
N MET A 14 -4.15 -0.95 1.36
CA MET A 14 -4.06 0.05 2.43
C MET A 14 -5.42 0.56 2.92
N PRO A 15 -6.34 1.05 2.05
CA PRO A 15 -7.66 1.45 2.50
C PRO A 15 -8.50 0.30 3.04
N TYR A 16 -8.32 -0.94 2.53
CA TYR A 16 -9.00 -2.11 3.08
C TYR A 16 -8.53 -2.39 4.52
N VAL A 17 -7.22 -2.46 4.74
CA VAL A 17 -6.63 -2.67 6.07
C VAL A 17 -7.06 -1.58 7.04
N ALA A 18 -7.08 -0.32 6.60
CA ALA A 18 -7.56 0.80 7.42
C ALA A 18 -9.03 0.64 7.83
N GLN A 19 -9.91 0.18 6.92
CA GLN A 19 -11.31 -0.08 7.23
C GLN A 19 -11.50 -1.19 8.26
N VAL A 20 -10.67 -2.24 8.22
CA VAL A 20 -10.66 -3.31 9.24
C VAL A 20 -10.16 -2.77 10.58
N ALA A 21 -9.08 -1.99 10.59
CA ALA A 21 -8.55 -1.39 11.81
C ALA A 21 -9.54 -0.42 12.50
N VAL A 22 -10.44 0.22 11.76
CA VAL A 22 -11.52 1.05 12.34
C VAL A 22 -12.82 0.28 12.57
N GLY A 23 -12.84 -1.04 12.35
CA GLY A 23 -13.99 -1.91 12.61
C GLY A 23 -15.12 -1.80 11.59
N ARG A 24 -14.90 -1.19 10.42
CA ARG A 24 -15.90 -1.10 9.34
C ARG A 24 -16.04 -2.41 8.57
N LEU A 25 -14.96 -3.17 8.48
CA LEU A 25 -14.93 -4.49 7.83
C LEU A 25 -14.42 -5.54 8.83
N PRO A 26 -14.90 -6.78 8.75
CA PRO A 26 -14.56 -7.82 9.73
C PRO A 26 -13.14 -8.37 9.53
N HIS A 27 -12.63 -8.41 8.30
CA HIS A 27 -11.29 -8.90 7.98
C HIS A 27 -10.82 -8.42 6.61
N VAL A 28 -9.52 -8.49 6.36
CA VAL A 28 -8.90 -8.32 5.04
C VAL A 28 -8.93 -9.64 4.29
N ASN A 29 -9.31 -9.65 3.01
CA ASN A 29 -9.14 -10.83 2.16
C ASN A 29 -7.74 -10.83 1.54
N VAL A 30 -6.92 -11.82 1.88
CA VAL A 30 -5.59 -12.02 1.31
C VAL A 30 -5.70 -13.02 0.17
N THR A 31 -5.72 -12.52 -1.07
CA THR A 31 -5.86 -13.33 -2.28
C THR A 31 -4.50 -13.79 -2.82
N GLY A 32 -4.36 -15.10 -3.04
CA GLY A 32 -3.13 -15.71 -3.54
C GLY A 32 -2.05 -15.79 -2.45
N THR A 33 -1.91 -16.99 -1.90
CA THR A 33 -0.92 -17.35 -0.86
C THR A 33 0.10 -18.37 -1.38
N ASP A 34 0.23 -18.46 -2.70
CA ASP A 34 1.00 -19.46 -3.45
C ASP A 34 2.04 -18.82 -4.38
N TYR A 35 2.37 -17.53 -4.17
CA TYR A 35 3.43 -16.87 -4.91
C TYR A 35 4.81 -17.35 -4.45
N ASP A 36 5.79 -17.35 -5.35
CA ASP A 36 7.21 -17.58 -5.02
C ASP A 36 7.79 -16.36 -4.28
N THR A 37 7.39 -16.23 -3.01
CA THR A 37 7.71 -15.12 -2.09
C THR A 37 7.86 -15.70 -0.68
N PRO A 38 8.56 -15.03 0.25
CA PRO A 38 8.90 -15.62 1.56
C PRO A 38 7.71 -16.11 2.40
N ASP A 39 6.53 -15.52 2.24
CA ASP A 39 5.31 -15.91 2.96
C ASP A 39 4.14 -16.32 2.04
N GLY A 40 4.43 -16.52 0.75
CA GLY A 40 3.45 -16.91 -0.26
C GLY A 40 2.54 -15.77 -0.74
N THR A 41 2.57 -14.58 -0.13
CA THR A 41 1.70 -13.46 -0.50
C THR A 41 2.40 -12.45 -1.41
N GLY A 42 1.61 -11.71 -2.21
CA GLY A 42 2.16 -10.75 -3.15
C GLY A 42 3.05 -9.69 -2.50
N VAL A 43 4.24 -9.45 -3.06
CA VAL A 43 5.19 -8.42 -2.60
C VAL A 43 5.03 -7.15 -3.44
N ARG A 44 4.94 -5.98 -2.81
CA ARG A 44 4.84 -4.66 -3.47
C ARG A 44 5.71 -3.62 -2.76
N ASP A 45 6.20 -2.64 -3.52
CA ASP A 45 6.87 -1.45 -2.99
C ASP A 45 5.81 -0.42 -2.56
N TYR A 46 5.52 -0.34 -1.27
CA TYR A 46 4.53 0.59 -0.71
C TYR A 46 5.18 1.94 -0.43
N ILE A 47 4.79 2.96 -1.19
CA ILE A 47 5.20 4.35 -0.97
C ILE A 47 4.14 5.14 -0.18
N HIS A 48 4.57 5.93 0.79
CA HIS A 48 3.66 6.81 1.53
C HIS A 48 3.17 7.95 0.63
N VAL A 49 1.85 8.22 0.63
CA VAL A 49 1.23 9.21 -0.28
C VAL A 49 1.85 10.60 -0.19
N VAL A 50 2.31 11.01 1.01
CA VAL A 50 3.00 12.29 1.20
C VAL A 50 4.36 12.32 0.51
N ASP A 51 5.09 11.21 0.47
CA ASP A 51 6.39 11.14 -0.20
C ASP A 51 6.21 11.12 -1.72
N LEU A 52 5.16 10.46 -2.21
CA LEU A 52 4.75 10.58 -3.61
C LEU A 52 4.44 12.05 -3.98
N ALA A 53 3.70 12.78 -3.14
CA ALA A 53 3.40 14.19 -3.37
C ALA A 53 4.67 15.07 -3.37
N LYS A 54 5.61 14.84 -2.44
CA LYS A 54 6.93 15.51 -2.45
C LYS A 54 7.70 15.18 -3.73
N GLY A 55 7.64 13.94 -4.22
CA GLY A 55 8.24 13.53 -5.48
C GLY A 55 7.72 14.34 -6.67
N HIS A 56 6.41 14.58 -6.74
CA HIS A 56 5.82 15.44 -7.77
C HIS A 56 6.32 16.89 -7.68
N ILE A 57 6.44 17.45 -6.47
CA ILE A 57 6.99 18.80 -6.27
C ILE A 57 8.44 18.87 -6.75
N ALA A 58 9.26 17.85 -6.45
CA ALA A 58 10.64 17.76 -6.91
C ALA A 58 10.73 17.67 -8.44
N ALA A 59 9.90 16.85 -9.07
CA ALA A 59 9.82 16.73 -10.53
C ALA A 59 9.45 18.07 -11.19
N MET A 60 8.46 18.78 -10.65
CA MET A 60 8.07 20.11 -11.16
C MET A 60 9.19 21.15 -11.03
N LYS A 61 9.97 21.11 -9.93
CA LYS A 61 11.15 21.98 -9.80
C LYS A 61 12.18 21.67 -10.87
N LYS A 62 12.43 20.38 -11.14
CA LYS A 62 13.41 19.95 -12.15
C LYS A 62 13.00 20.31 -13.56
N PHE A 63 11.69 20.29 -13.85
CA PHE A 63 11.15 20.73 -15.14
C PHE A 63 11.49 22.19 -15.45
N LYS A 64 11.57 23.07 -14.43
CA LYS A 64 11.98 24.47 -14.61
C LYS A 64 13.42 24.63 -15.10
N ASP A 65 14.25 23.60 -14.99
CA ASP A 65 15.63 23.60 -15.46
C ASP A 65 15.77 23.18 -16.95
N ASN A 66 14.67 23.15 -17.74
CA ASN A 66 14.66 22.69 -19.15
C ASN A 66 15.22 21.26 -19.33
N CYS A 67 14.88 20.34 -18.43
CA CYS A 67 15.45 18.99 -18.40
C CYS A 67 15.03 18.04 -19.55
N GLY A 68 14.17 18.49 -20.48
CA GLY A 68 13.57 17.63 -21.50
C GLY A 68 12.69 16.51 -20.89
N LEU A 69 12.53 15.40 -21.63
CA LEU A 69 11.82 14.22 -21.14
C LEU A 69 12.69 13.47 -20.13
N GLN A 70 12.12 13.22 -18.96
CA GLN A 70 12.75 12.40 -17.91
C GLN A 70 11.71 11.42 -17.36
N ILE A 71 12.12 10.17 -17.14
CA ILE A 71 11.26 9.10 -16.63
C ILE A 71 11.82 8.66 -15.28
N TYR A 72 10.98 8.68 -14.24
CA TYR A 72 11.38 8.35 -12.87
C TYR A 72 10.43 7.32 -12.26
N ASN A 73 10.98 6.31 -11.60
CA ASN A 73 10.24 5.48 -10.66
C ASN A 73 10.20 6.16 -9.29
N LEU A 74 9.01 6.34 -8.73
CA LEU A 74 8.83 6.85 -7.36
C LEU A 74 8.38 5.71 -6.45
N GLY A 75 9.35 5.10 -5.76
CA GLY A 75 9.15 4.01 -4.81
C GLY A 75 10.16 4.09 -3.67
N THR A 76 10.03 3.21 -2.69
CA THR A 76 11.00 3.11 -1.58
C THR A 76 12.19 2.21 -1.95
N GLY A 77 12.07 1.42 -3.02
CA GLY A 77 13.04 0.40 -3.40
C GLY A 77 12.97 -0.86 -2.55
N LYS A 78 12.03 -0.93 -1.59
CA LYS A 78 11.86 -2.06 -0.68
C LYS A 78 10.46 -2.65 -0.83
N GLY A 79 10.43 -3.93 -1.23
CA GLY A 79 9.20 -4.71 -1.26
C GLY A 79 8.78 -5.15 0.13
N TYR A 80 7.48 -5.15 0.37
CA TYR A 80 6.85 -5.81 1.52
C TYR A 80 5.75 -6.74 1.02
N SER A 81 5.61 -7.89 1.66
CA SER A 81 4.48 -8.78 1.43
C SER A 81 3.17 -8.20 1.98
N VAL A 82 2.04 -8.80 1.60
CA VAL A 82 0.73 -8.42 2.16
C VAL A 82 0.71 -8.60 3.67
N LEU A 83 1.24 -9.72 4.18
CA LEU A 83 1.23 -10.00 5.62
C LEU A 83 2.21 -9.12 6.39
N GLU A 84 3.36 -8.78 5.82
CA GLU A 84 4.29 -7.81 6.40
C GLU A 84 3.63 -6.44 6.57
N MET A 85 2.87 -5.99 5.56
CA MET A 85 2.13 -4.73 5.64
C MET A 85 1.01 -4.76 6.67
N ILE A 86 0.24 -5.85 6.76
CA ILE A 86 -0.79 -6.01 7.78
C ILE A 86 -0.18 -5.92 9.18
N LYS A 87 0.93 -6.65 9.43
CA LYS A 87 1.65 -6.62 10.71
C LYS A 87 2.20 -5.24 11.05
N ALA A 88 2.74 -4.53 10.06
CA ALA A 88 3.25 -3.17 10.26
C ALA A 88 2.12 -2.20 10.67
N LEU A 89 0.96 -2.30 10.03
CA LEU A 89 -0.21 -1.48 10.37
C LEU A 89 -0.83 -1.86 11.71
N GLU A 90 -0.83 -3.13 12.07
CA GLU A 90 -1.28 -3.59 13.38
C GLU A 90 -0.42 -2.96 14.49
N LYS A 91 0.91 -3.02 14.32
CA LYS A 91 1.87 -2.39 15.22
C LYS A 91 1.69 -0.88 15.30
N ALA A 92 1.48 -0.20 14.17
CA ALA A 92 1.33 1.25 14.11
C ALA A 92 0.00 1.75 14.69
N SER A 93 -1.08 0.99 14.50
CA SER A 93 -2.43 1.34 14.97
C SER A 93 -2.72 0.88 16.39
N GLY A 94 -1.96 -0.09 16.91
CA GLY A 94 -2.21 -0.73 18.20
C GLY A 94 -3.48 -1.59 18.20
N LYS A 95 -4.01 -1.94 17.02
CA LYS A 95 -5.26 -2.68 16.85
C LYS A 95 -5.02 -3.93 16.02
N THR A 96 -5.55 -5.06 16.48
CA THR A 96 -5.54 -6.31 15.72
C THR A 96 -6.25 -6.15 14.38
N ILE A 97 -5.60 -6.58 13.30
CA ILE A 97 -6.17 -6.60 11.95
C ILE A 97 -6.41 -8.05 11.56
N ALA A 98 -7.67 -8.47 11.61
CA ALA A 98 -8.06 -9.79 11.15
C ALA A 98 -7.90 -9.90 9.63
N TYR A 99 -7.46 -11.06 9.15
CA TYR A 99 -7.39 -11.38 7.73
C TYR A 99 -7.79 -12.83 7.46
N LYS A 100 -8.18 -13.10 6.23
CA LYS A 100 -8.57 -14.44 5.74
C LYS A 100 -7.88 -14.72 4.41
N ASN A 101 -7.27 -15.90 4.30
CA ASN A 101 -6.71 -16.37 3.06
C ASN A 101 -7.83 -16.75 2.08
N CYS A 102 -7.73 -16.27 0.85
CA CYS A 102 -8.68 -16.52 -0.22
C CYS A 102 -7.97 -17.15 -1.43
N PRO A 103 -8.64 -18.08 -2.15
CA PRO A 103 -8.13 -18.60 -3.41
C PRO A 103 -7.81 -17.48 -4.39
N ARG A 104 -6.88 -17.76 -5.29
CA ARG A 104 -6.56 -16.87 -6.40
C ARG A 104 -7.75 -16.85 -7.36
N SER A 105 -8.27 -15.66 -7.66
CA SER A 105 -9.33 -15.42 -8.65
C SER A 105 -8.78 -15.34 -10.06
#